data_AF-A0A963KXF1-F1
#
_entry.id   AF-A0A963KXF1-F1
#
_cell.length_a   1.000
_cell.length_b   1.000
_cell.length_c   1.000
_cell.angle_alpha   90.00
_cell.angle_beta   90.00
_cell.angle_gamma   90.00
#
_symmetry.space_group_name_H-M   'P 1'
#
loop_
_entity.id
_entity.type
_entity.pdbx_description
1 polymer ?
#
loop_
_entity_poly.entity_id
_entity_poly.type
_entity_poly.pdbx_seq_one_letter_code
_entity_poly.pdbx_strand_id
1 'polypeptide(L)'
;PDIDLIFSHAAHLSVAAVAALETAGKEPGDIMMMSSNGAPVGLDLIRKGWLNAEIEQPLYAQAAAVAMFMDKIANKETIEPGNYDVLGLDSVVTIEEWGPNIKIPGAAITSENVDDSSFWGNLQMPTAKVQSVN
;
A
#
# COMPACT_ATOMS: atom_id res chain seq x y z
N PRO A 1 22.00 17.45 -11.29
CA PRO A 1 21.44 18.07 -12.53
C PRO A 1 20.92 17.04 -13.55
N ASP A 2 21.27 15.77 -13.35
CA ASP A 2 21.07 14.60 -14.21
C ASP A 2 20.30 13.47 -13.49
N ILE A 3 19.66 13.76 -12.34
CA ILE A 3 18.74 12.81 -11.72
C ILE A 3 17.45 12.84 -12.53
N ASP A 4 17.06 11.71 -13.11
CA ASP A 4 15.84 11.61 -13.91
C ASP A 4 14.62 11.17 -13.07
N LEU A 5 14.86 10.42 -11.98
CA LEU A 5 13.80 9.87 -11.14
C LEU A 5 14.22 9.79 -9.66
N ILE A 6 13.28 10.14 -8.77
CA ILE A 6 13.41 9.92 -7.32
C ILE A 6 12.43 8.84 -6.89
N PHE A 7 12.94 7.76 -6.30
CA PHE A 7 12.12 6.71 -5.70
C PHE A 7 12.21 6.77 -4.17
N SER A 8 11.11 7.13 -3.52
CA SER A 8 10.98 7.25 -2.06
C SER A 8 10.19 6.08 -1.49
N HIS A 9 10.68 5.39 -0.46
CA HIS A 9 10.01 4.15 0.00
C HIS A 9 8.64 4.36 0.69
N ALA A 10 8.23 5.61 0.96
CA ALA A 10 6.91 5.95 1.49
C ALA A 10 6.52 7.38 1.10
N ALA A 11 5.24 7.63 0.87
CA ALA A 11 4.78 8.91 0.31
C ALA A 11 5.08 10.16 1.17
N HIS A 12 5.23 10.02 2.49
CA HIS A 12 5.60 11.15 3.34
C HIS A 12 7.01 11.70 3.03
N LEU A 13 7.91 10.87 2.49
CA LEU A 13 9.22 11.28 2.02
C LEU A 13 9.12 12.06 0.71
N SER A 14 8.18 11.67 -0.17
CA SER A 14 7.87 12.38 -1.42
C SER A 14 7.40 13.82 -1.17
N VAL A 15 6.70 14.09 -0.05
CA VAL A 15 6.33 15.46 0.35
C VAL A 15 7.56 16.34 0.56
N ALA A 16 8.59 15.83 1.25
CA ALA A 16 9.82 16.58 1.47
C ALA A 16 10.63 16.74 0.18
N ALA A 17 10.64 15.71 -0.68
CA ALA A 17 11.28 15.78 -1.99
C ALA A 17 10.63 16.84 -2.90
N VAL A 18 9.29 16.92 -2.93
CA VAL A 18 8.56 17.97 -3.65
C VAL A 18 8.96 19.35 -3.13
N ALA A 19 8.96 19.59 -1.82
CA ALA A 19 9.36 20.88 -1.27
C ALA A 19 10.81 21.27 -1.63
N ALA A 20 11.73 20.31 -1.69
CA ALA A 20 13.12 20.54 -2.10
C ALA A 20 13.22 20.88 -3.60
N LEU A 21 12.44 20.19 -4.44
CA LEU A 21 12.36 20.44 -5.88
C LEU A 21 11.74 21.82 -6.17
N GLU A 22 10.63 22.17 -5.51
CA GLU A 22 10.01 23.50 -5.60
C GLU A 22 10.98 24.61 -5.21
N THR A 23 11.73 24.43 -4.10
CA THR A 23 12.77 25.38 -3.66
C THR A 23 13.88 25.54 -4.71
N ALA A 24 14.17 24.47 -5.46
CA ALA A 24 15.13 24.49 -6.56
C ALA A 24 14.54 25.00 -7.89
N GLY A 25 13.29 25.49 -7.89
CA GLY A 25 12.61 26.04 -9.05
C GLY A 25 12.11 24.99 -10.04
N LYS A 26 11.89 23.76 -9.58
CA LYS A 26 11.29 22.68 -10.39
C LYS A 26 9.78 22.72 -10.33
N GLU A 27 9.14 22.24 -11.39
CA GLU A 27 7.70 22.12 -11.54
C GLU A 27 7.27 20.63 -11.55
N PRO A 28 5.96 20.32 -11.33
CA PRO A 28 5.46 18.97 -11.46
C PRO A 28 5.84 18.34 -12.81
N GLY A 29 6.46 17.16 -12.77
CA GLY A 29 6.89 16.42 -13.96
C GLY A 29 8.31 16.75 -14.47
N ASP A 30 8.99 17.77 -13.95
CA ASP A 30 10.40 18.06 -14.30
C ASP A 30 11.36 16.92 -13.92
N ILE A 31 11.03 16.23 -12.83
CA ILE A 31 11.74 15.04 -12.32
C ILE A 31 10.68 13.99 -12.08
N MET A 32 10.88 12.77 -12.59
CA MET A 32 9.93 11.70 -12.30
C MET A 32 10.00 11.35 -10.81
N MET A 33 8.85 11.10 -10.20
CA MET A 33 8.79 10.71 -8.80
C MET A 33 7.90 9.49 -8.61
N MET A 34 8.35 8.60 -7.73
CA MET A 34 7.58 7.43 -7.30
C MET A 34 7.73 7.22 -5.79
N SER A 35 6.67 6.73 -5.15
CA SER A 35 6.75 6.18 -3.79
C SER A 35 6.06 4.82 -3.64
N SER A 36 6.26 4.14 -2.50
CA SER A 36 5.83 2.74 -2.33
C SER A 36 5.15 2.40 -1.00
N ASN A 37 4.15 3.16 -0.57
CA ASN A 37 3.26 2.72 0.51
C ASN A 37 1.76 2.98 0.28
N GLY A 38 1.36 3.96 -0.53
CA GLY A 38 -0.06 4.24 -0.80
C GLY A 38 -0.71 5.27 0.13
N ALA A 39 0.05 6.03 0.92
CA ALA A 39 -0.55 6.96 1.88
C ALA A 39 -1.33 8.10 1.19
N PRO A 40 -2.33 8.72 1.85
CA PRO A 40 -3.18 9.74 1.25
C PRO A 40 -2.41 10.89 0.58
N VAL A 41 -1.31 11.32 1.21
CA VAL A 41 -0.45 12.38 0.66
C VAL A 41 0.21 11.99 -0.67
N GLY A 42 0.47 10.70 -0.91
CA GLY A 42 1.01 10.20 -2.18
C GLY A 42 -0.03 10.30 -3.31
N LEU A 43 -1.26 9.87 -3.05
CA LEU A 43 -2.37 10.01 -4.00
C LEU A 43 -2.67 11.49 -4.30
N ASP A 44 -2.61 12.36 -3.29
CA ASP A 44 -2.72 13.80 -3.51
C ASP A 44 -1.59 14.36 -4.38
N LEU A 45 -0.36 13.86 -4.23
CA LEU A 45 0.76 14.25 -5.10
C LEU A 45 0.58 13.71 -6.53
N ILE A 46 -0.03 12.54 -6.72
CA ILE A 46 -0.43 12.04 -8.05
C ILE A 46 -1.45 13.00 -8.67
N ARG A 47 -2.51 13.36 -7.93
CA ARG A 47 -3.54 14.30 -8.41
C ARG A 47 -2.97 15.68 -8.76
N LYS A 48 -1.92 16.12 -8.05
CA LYS A 48 -1.20 17.37 -8.32
C LYS A 48 -0.16 17.27 -9.42
N GLY A 49 0.08 16.07 -9.99
CA GLY A 49 1.06 15.83 -11.05
C GLY A 49 2.52 15.76 -10.58
N TRP A 50 2.77 15.82 -9.27
CA TRP A 50 4.12 15.72 -8.70
C TRP A 50 4.63 14.28 -8.68
N LEU A 51 3.75 13.32 -8.44
CA LEU A 51 4.08 11.91 -8.34
C LEU A 51 3.55 11.15 -9.56
N ASN A 52 4.41 10.42 -10.25
CA ASN A 52 4.03 9.65 -11.44
C ASN A 52 3.36 8.32 -11.06
N ALA A 53 3.84 7.70 -9.97
CA ALA A 53 3.30 6.45 -9.49
C ALA A 53 3.43 6.32 -7.96
N GLU A 54 2.47 5.65 -7.34
CA GLU A 54 2.54 5.18 -5.96
C GLU A 54 2.30 3.67 -5.98
N ILE A 55 3.22 2.88 -5.43
CA ILE A 55 3.04 1.43 -5.29
C ILE A 55 2.51 1.17 -3.90
N GLU A 56 1.20 1.02 -3.75
CA GLU A 56 0.62 0.87 -2.42
C GLU A 56 0.95 -0.48 -1.78
N GLN A 57 1.08 -0.46 -0.45
CA GLN A 57 0.89 -1.65 0.37
C GLN A 57 -0.58 -1.72 0.80
N PRO A 58 -1.19 -2.92 0.86
CA PRO A 58 -2.63 -3.03 1.09
C PRO A 58 -2.97 -2.96 2.59
N LEU A 59 -2.89 -1.75 3.19
CA LEU A 59 -3.01 -1.53 4.64
C LEU A 59 -4.26 -2.18 5.26
N TYR A 60 -5.44 -1.96 4.66
CA TYR A 60 -6.68 -2.52 5.18
C TYR A 60 -6.67 -4.05 5.15
N ALA A 61 -6.12 -4.66 4.11
CA ALA A 61 -6.02 -6.11 4.01
C ALA A 61 -5.01 -6.68 5.01
N GLN A 62 -3.86 -6.02 5.21
CA GLN A 62 -2.89 -6.43 6.24
C GLN A 62 -3.51 -6.44 7.64
N ALA A 63 -4.27 -5.39 7.98
CA ALA A 63 -4.99 -5.33 9.27
C ALA A 63 -6.12 -6.36 9.35
N ALA A 64 -6.89 -6.54 8.27
CA ALA A 64 -7.98 -7.51 8.20
C ALA A 64 -7.45 -8.95 8.38
N ALA A 65 -6.34 -9.32 7.74
CA ALA A 65 -5.73 -10.64 7.89
C ALA A 65 -5.37 -10.95 9.35
N VAL A 66 -4.80 -9.98 10.08
CA VAL A 66 -4.51 -10.18 11.51
C VAL A 66 -5.79 -10.45 12.30
N ALA A 67 -6.87 -9.71 12.02
CA ALA A 67 -8.17 -9.94 12.67
C ALA A 67 -8.81 -11.28 12.26
N MET A 68 -8.71 -11.68 11.00
CA MET A 68 -9.20 -12.96 10.47
C MET A 68 -8.57 -14.15 11.20
N PHE A 69 -7.27 -14.10 11.49
CA PHE A 69 -6.53 -15.20 12.12
C PHE A 69 -6.40 -15.07 13.65
N MET A 70 -6.94 -14.02 14.26
CA MET A 70 -6.73 -13.72 15.68
C MET A 70 -7.22 -14.85 16.60
N ASP A 71 -8.36 -15.47 16.31
CA ASP A 71 -8.89 -16.56 17.13
C ASP A 71 -7.95 -17.77 17.13
N LYS A 72 -7.42 -18.15 15.96
CA LYS A 72 -6.41 -19.22 15.85
C LYS A 72 -5.14 -18.88 16.60
N ILE A 73 -4.66 -17.65 16.48
CA ILE A 73 -3.47 -17.16 17.21
C ILE A 73 -3.69 -17.23 18.72
N ALA A 74 -4.83 -16.74 19.22
CA ALA A 74 -5.17 -16.71 20.64
C ALA A 74 -5.32 -18.12 21.22
N ASN A 75 -5.91 -19.05 20.45
CA ASN A 75 -6.11 -20.44 20.85
C ASN A 75 -4.89 -21.34 20.58
N LYS A 76 -3.82 -20.80 19.97
CA LYS A 76 -2.62 -21.55 19.55
C LYS A 76 -2.96 -22.70 18.59
N GLU A 77 -3.95 -22.48 17.73
CA GLU A 77 -4.34 -23.41 16.67
C GLU A 77 -3.38 -23.29 15.48
N THR A 78 -3.31 -24.36 14.68
CA THR A 78 -2.58 -24.35 13.42
C THR A 78 -3.21 -23.37 12.44
N ILE A 79 -2.35 -22.57 11.78
CA ILE A 79 -2.72 -21.77 10.61
C ILE A 79 -2.28 -22.58 9.38
N GLU A 80 -3.23 -22.99 8.55
CA GLU A 80 -2.95 -23.79 7.36
C GLU A 80 -2.32 -22.92 6.24
N PRO A 81 -1.29 -23.41 5.52
CA PRO A 81 -0.78 -22.72 4.34
C PRO A 81 -1.79 -22.80 3.19
N GLY A 82 -1.82 -21.77 2.34
CA GLY A 82 -2.73 -21.73 1.21
C GLY A 82 -3.12 -20.32 0.79
N ASN A 83 -4.06 -20.23 -0.16
CA ASN A 83 -4.60 -18.96 -0.64
C ASN A 83 -5.84 -18.58 0.18
N TYR A 84 -5.93 -17.31 0.53
CA TYR A 84 -7.00 -16.70 1.29
C TYR A 84 -7.45 -15.41 0.59
N ASP A 85 -8.76 -15.19 0.53
CA ASP A 85 -9.31 -13.91 0.10
C ASP A 85 -9.29 -12.93 1.29
N VAL A 86 -8.51 -11.87 1.18
CA VAL A 86 -8.45 -10.79 2.18
C VAL A 86 -8.91 -9.50 1.52
N LEU A 87 -10.18 -9.16 1.70
CA LEU A 87 -10.82 -7.97 1.12
C LEU A 87 -10.74 -7.91 -0.42
N GLY A 88 -10.85 -9.04 -1.09
CA GLY A 88 -10.77 -9.17 -2.55
C GLY A 88 -9.37 -9.41 -3.09
N LEU A 89 -8.35 -9.49 -2.22
CA LEU A 89 -6.96 -9.73 -2.61
C LEU A 89 -6.55 -11.18 -2.35
N ASP A 90 -6.05 -11.86 -3.40
CA ASP A 90 -5.48 -13.20 -3.31
C ASP A 90 -4.19 -13.17 -2.46
N SER A 91 -4.33 -13.63 -1.24
CA SER A 91 -3.30 -13.56 -0.19
C SER A 91 -2.77 -14.95 0.11
N VAL A 92 -1.45 -15.10 0.19
CA VAL A 92 -0.83 -16.42 0.32
C VAL A 92 -0.23 -16.59 1.71
N VAL A 93 -0.71 -17.59 2.44
CA VAL A 93 -0.11 -18.05 3.69
C VAL A 93 0.93 -19.13 3.37
N THR A 94 2.14 -18.93 3.87
CA THR A 94 3.23 -19.91 3.88
C THR A 94 3.70 -20.19 5.31
N ILE A 95 4.31 -21.35 5.52
CA ILE A 95 4.97 -21.68 6.78
C ILE A 95 6.47 -21.46 6.59
N GLU A 96 6.97 -20.39 7.19
CA GLU A 96 8.35 -19.97 7.09
C GLU A 96 9.12 -20.39 8.36
N GLU A 97 10.45 -20.20 8.38
CA GLU A 97 11.27 -20.49 9.58
C GLU A 97 10.82 -19.68 10.81
N TRP A 98 10.20 -18.51 10.59
CA TRP A 98 9.66 -17.65 11.64
C TRP A 98 8.17 -17.90 11.96
N GLY A 99 7.57 -18.93 11.37
CA GLY A 99 6.17 -19.32 11.58
C GLY A 99 5.25 -18.97 10.39
N PRO A 100 3.92 -19.03 10.60
CA PRO A 100 2.94 -18.69 9.56
C PRO A 100 3.09 -17.23 9.11
N ASN A 101 3.16 -17.01 7.80
CA ASN A 101 3.36 -15.71 7.19
C ASN A 101 2.36 -15.50 6.03
N ILE A 102 1.59 -14.42 6.07
CA ILE A 102 0.67 -14.06 4.98
C ILE A 102 1.28 -12.95 4.12
N LYS A 103 1.35 -13.19 2.80
CA LYS A 103 1.78 -12.21 1.79
C LYS A 103 0.56 -11.72 1.02
N ILE A 104 0.34 -10.41 1.03
CA ILE A 104 -0.78 -9.74 0.37
C ILE A 104 -0.22 -8.81 -0.71
N PRO A 105 -0.72 -8.85 -1.96
CA PRO A 105 -0.19 -8.05 -3.05
C PRO A 105 -0.52 -6.56 -2.89
N GLY A 106 0.45 -5.70 -3.18
CA GLY A 106 0.23 -4.28 -3.43
C GLY A 106 -0.20 -4.00 -4.86
N ALA A 107 -0.47 -2.73 -5.18
CA ALA A 107 -0.90 -2.30 -6.51
C ALA A 107 -0.23 -0.99 -6.93
N ALA A 108 -0.03 -0.82 -8.24
CA ALA A 108 0.44 0.44 -8.79
C ALA A 108 -0.73 1.42 -8.97
N ILE A 109 -0.54 2.63 -8.45
CA ILE A 109 -1.48 3.75 -8.54
C ILE A 109 -0.85 4.82 -9.42
N THR A 110 -1.58 5.26 -10.44
CA THR A 110 -1.21 6.35 -11.35
C THR A 110 -2.39 7.31 -11.47
N SER A 111 -2.25 8.38 -12.25
CA SER A 111 -3.35 9.31 -12.52
C SER A 111 -4.58 8.65 -13.15
N GLU A 112 -4.43 7.46 -13.76
CA GLU A 112 -5.53 6.73 -14.41
C GLU A 112 -6.48 6.05 -13.41
N ASN A 113 -5.98 5.68 -12.23
CA ASN A 113 -6.73 4.92 -11.23
C ASN A 113 -6.65 5.50 -9.80
N VAL A 114 -6.06 6.68 -9.61
CA VAL A 114 -5.85 7.30 -8.29
C VAL A 114 -7.12 7.44 -7.44
N ASP A 115 -8.28 7.49 -8.07
CA ASP A 115 -9.58 7.62 -7.40
C ASP A 115 -10.29 6.27 -7.13
N ASP A 116 -9.64 5.13 -7.40
CA ASP A 116 -10.17 3.81 -7.03
C ASP A 116 -10.30 3.70 -5.51
N SER A 117 -11.55 3.54 -5.05
CA SER A 117 -11.89 3.46 -3.63
C SER A 117 -11.30 2.26 -2.90
N SER A 118 -10.77 1.25 -3.61
CA SER A 118 -10.09 0.11 -3.00
C SER A 118 -8.72 0.48 -2.42
N PHE A 119 -8.07 1.53 -2.93
CA PHE A 119 -6.79 2.00 -2.42
C PHE A 119 -6.95 2.68 -1.07
N TRP A 120 -6.16 2.26 -0.09
CA TRP A 120 -6.34 2.70 1.29
C TRP A 120 -6.05 4.19 1.48
N GLY A 121 -5.23 4.78 0.60
CA GLY A 121 -4.96 6.22 0.56
C GLY A 121 -6.20 7.08 0.27
N ASN A 122 -7.25 6.50 -0.31
CA ASN A 122 -8.54 7.17 -0.52
C ASN A 122 -9.44 7.15 0.73
N LEU A 123 -9.00 6.51 1.81
CA LEU A 123 -9.65 6.50 3.13
C LEU A 123 -11.10 5.97 3.11
N GLN A 124 -11.46 5.20 2.10
CA GLN A 124 -12.74 4.52 2.03
C GLN A 124 -12.61 3.14 2.67
N MET A 125 -13.15 3.01 3.89
CA MET A 125 -13.08 1.74 4.61
C MET A 125 -13.89 0.66 3.89
N PRO A 126 -13.38 -0.59 3.83
CA PRO A 126 -14.15 -1.73 3.37
C PRO A 126 -15.42 -1.90 4.21
N THR A 127 -16.56 -2.14 3.55
CA THR A 127 -17.85 -2.37 4.23
C THR A 127 -18.09 -3.84 4.55
N ALA A 128 -17.34 -4.75 3.92
CA ALA A 128 -17.38 -6.17 4.23
C ALA A 128 -16.92 -6.40 5.67
N LYS A 129 -17.70 -7.21 6.41
CA LYS A 129 -17.30 -7.61 7.77
C LYS A 129 -16.13 -8.58 7.69
N VAL A 130 -15.08 -8.29 8.43
CA VAL A 130 -13.99 -9.25 8.67
C VAL A 130 -14.56 -10.43 9.47
N GLN A 131 -14.36 -11.65 8.97
CA GLN A 131 -14.78 -12.88 9.63
C GLN A 131 -13.55 -13.69 10.07
N SER A 132 -13.65 -14.33 11.23
CA SER A 132 -12.61 -15.26 11.69
C SER A 132 -12.48 -16.44 10.73
N VAL A 133 -11.25 -16.86 10.48
CA VAL A 133 -10.96 -18.13 9.79
C VAL A 133 -11.22 -19.26 10.79
N ASN A 134 -12.14 -20.15 10.43
CA ASN A 134 -12.43 -21.37 11.19
C ASN A 134 -11.40 -22.47 10.91
#